data_AF-A0A734WRS8-F1
#
_entry.id   AF-A0A734WRS8-F1
#
_cell.length_a   1.000
_cell.length_b   1.000
_cell.length_c   1.000
_cell.angle_alpha   90.00
_cell.angle_beta   90.00
_cell.angle_gamma   90.00
#
_symmetry.space_group_name_H-M   'P 1'
#
loop_
_entity.id
_entity.type
_entity.pdbx_description
1 polymer ?
#
loop_
_entity_poly.entity_id
_entity_poly.type
_entity_poly.pdbx_seq_one_letter_code
_entity_poly.pdbx_strand_id
1 'polypeptide(L)'
;MKWMIALCLACAAMPAWSGIYIYGTRIIYPAQKKDITVQLMNDGKRSSLIQAWIDNGDTSLPPEKLQVPFIMTPPVIRVAANSGQQLKIKKLA
;
A
#
# COMPACT_ATOMS: atom_id res chain seq x y z
N MET A 1 -26.72 -30.79 11.39
CA MET A 1 -26.30 -29.51 12.00
C MET A 1 -25.02 -28.93 11.40
N LYS A 2 -23.90 -29.66 11.28
CA LYS A 2 -22.64 -29.14 10.70
C LYS A 2 -22.78 -28.54 9.28
N TRP A 3 -23.52 -29.21 8.41
CA TRP A 3 -23.81 -28.73 7.05
C TRP A 3 -24.65 -27.46 7.01
N MET A 4 -25.59 -27.30 7.95
CA MET A 4 -26.39 -26.08 8.08
C MET A 4 -25.51 -24.91 8.55
N ILE A 5 -24.60 -25.15 9.50
CA ILE A 5 -23.65 -24.14 9.98
C ILE A 5 -22.69 -23.73 8.84
N ALA A 6 -22.16 -24.69 8.08
CA ALA A 6 -21.30 -24.41 6.94
C ALA A 6 -22.01 -23.58 5.85
N LEU A 7 -23.27 -23.90 5.55
CA LEU A 7 -24.07 -23.15 4.58
C LEU A 7 -24.37 -21.72 5.06
N CYS A 8 -24.70 -21.54 6.35
CA CYS A 8 -24.88 -20.22 6.94
C CYS A 8 -23.60 -19.37 6.89
N LEU A 9 -22.44 -19.96 7.18
CA LEU A 9 -21.14 -19.26 7.12
C LEU A 9 -20.77 -18.84 5.70
N ALA A 10 -21.04 -19.69 4.70
CA ALA A 10 -20.80 -19.36 3.29
C ALA A 10 -21.67 -18.19 2.81
N CYS A 11 -22.95 -18.17 3.19
CA CYS A 11 -23.86 -17.06 2.85
C CYS A 11 -23.52 -15.75 3.58
N ALA A 12 -22.83 -15.80 4.71
CA ALA A 12 -22.41 -14.63 5.46
C ALA A 12 -21.12 -13.97 4.92
N ALA A 13 -20.43 -14.58 3.96
CA ALA A 13 -19.21 -14.04 3.39
C ALA A 13 -19.51 -12.81 2.51
N MET A 14 -19.09 -11.62 2.96
CA MET A 14 -19.20 -10.39 2.18
C MET A 14 -18.02 -10.25 1.20
N PRO A 15 -18.24 -9.68 0.00
CA PRO A 15 -17.15 -9.38 -0.93
C PRO A 15 -16.23 -8.31 -0.34
N ALA A 16 -14.92 -8.51 -0.51
CA ALA A 16 -13.92 -7.48 -0.25
C ALA A 16 -13.59 -6.77 -1.57
N TRP A 17 -13.64 -5.44 -1.57
CA TRP A 17 -13.20 -4.62 -2.70
C TRP A 17 -11.89 -3.91 -2.35
N SER A 18 -10.87 -4.12 -3.18
CA SER A 18 -9.68 -3.27 -3.21
C SER A 18 -9.84 -2.21 -4.29
N GLY A 19 -9.24 -1.04 -4.07
CA GLY A 19 -9.09 -0.02 -5.10
C GLY A 19 -7.63 0.33 -5.40
N ILE A 20 -6.70 0.04 -4.49
CA ILE A 20 -5.30 0.48 -4.62
C ILE A 20 -4.41 -0.72 -4.95
N TYR A 21 -3.59 -0.58 -5.99
CA TYR A 21 -2.50 -1.51 -6.27
C TYR A 21 -1.21 -0.78 -6.64
N ILE A 22 -0.08 -1.46 -6.40
CA ILE A 22 1.26 -1.03 -6.78
C ILE A 22 1.67 -1.82 -8.02
N TYR A 23 2.37 -1.19 -8.96
CA TYR A 23 2.90 -1.90 -10.12
C TYR A 23 4.10 -2.78 -9.71
N GLY A 24 3.82 -4.04 -9.42
CA GLY A 24 4.80 -5.07 -9.04
C GLY A 24 4.73 -5.46 -7.57
N THR A 25 5.43 -6.55 -7.23
CA THR A 25 5.48 -7.11 -5.86
C THR A 25 6.82 -6.83 -5.16
N ARG A 26 7.78 -6.23 -5.87
CA ARG A 26 9.11 -5.87 -5.37
C ARG A 26 9.62 -4.65 -6.09
N ILE A 27 10.24 -3.76 -5.33
CA ILE A 27 10.97 -2.60 -5.84
C ILE A 27 12.47 -2.85 -5.63
N ILE A 28 13.27 -2.75 -6.69
CA ILE A 28 14.73 -2.84 -6.61
C ILE A 28 15.28 -1.41 -6.65
N TYR A 29 16.03 -1.01 -5.63
CA TYR A 29 16.68 0.30 -5.55
C TYR A 29 18.15 0.19 -6.00
N PRO A 30 18.53 0.69 -7.18
CA PRO A 30 19.93 0.64 -7.62
C PRO A 30 20.79 1.60 -6.78
N ALA A 31 21.94 1.13 -6.30
CA ALA A 31 22.78 1.88 -5.36
C ALA A 31 23.26 3.24 -5.88
N GLN A 32 23.35 3.42 -7.21
CA GLN A 32 23.81 4.65 -7.85
C GLN A 32 22.68 5.68 -8.04
N LYS A 33 21.42 5.31 -7.82
CA LYS A 33 20.28 6.21 -7.95
C LYS A 33 20.10 7.03 -6.67
N LYS A 34 19.78 8.32 -6.83
CA LYS A 34 19.42 9.21 -5.72
C LYS A 34 17.99 8.99 -5.24
N ASP A 35 17.10 8.66 -6.17
CA ASP A 35 15.71 8.33 -5.91
C ASP A 35 15.18 7.41 -7.00
N ILE A 36 14.07 6.74 -6.69
CA ILE A 36 13.28 5.93 -7.63
C ILE A 36 11.80 6.28 -7.48
N THR A 37 11.04 6.05 -8.54
CA THR A 37 9.59 6.24 -8.53
C THR A 37 8.88 4.89 -8.41
N VAL A 38 7.87 4.85 -7.54
CA VAL A 38 6.91 3.76 -7.42
C VAL A 38 5.56 4.28 -7.90
N GLN A 39 4.98 3.60 -8.88
CA GLN A 39 3.65 3.91 -9.38
C GLN A 39 2.61 3.11 -8.59
N LEU A 40 1.56 3.81 -8.16
CA LEU A 40 0.34 3.19 -7.65
C LEU A 40 -0.86 3.60 -8.52
N MET A 41 -1.92 2.81 -8.48
CA MET A 41 -3.18 3.08 -9.16
C MET A 41 -4.34 2.94 -8.19
N ASN A 42 -5.32 3.83 -8.31
CA ASN A 42 -6.64 3.66 -7.73
C ASN A 42 -7.62 3.23 -8.82
N ASP A 43 -7.91 1.93 -8.96
CA ASP A 43 -8.97 1.39 -9.84
C ASP A 43 -10.35 1.36 -9.16
N GLY A 44 -10.42 1.85 -7.92
CA GLY A 44 -11.65 2.00 -7.18
C GLY A 44 -12.54 3.09 -7.78
N LYS A 45 -13.85 2.94 -7.56
CA LYS A 45 -14.88 3.92 -7.97
C LYS A 45 -14.93 5.18 -7.11
N ARG A 46 -14.08 5.27 -6.08
CA ARG A 46 -14.04 6.38 -5.11
C ARG A 46 -12.61 6.87 -4.94
N SER A 47 -12.46 8.12 -4.52
CA SER A 47 -11.15 8.63 -4.13
C SER A 47 -10.69 7.98 -2.83
N SER A 48 -9.40 7.70 -2.71
CA SER A 48 -8.78 7.08 -1.54
C SER A 48 -7.74 8.03 -0.93
N LEU A 49 -7.67 8.05 0.40
CA LEU A 49 -6.53 8.63 1.11
C LEU A 49 -5.51 7.51 1.33
N ILE A 50 -4.29 7.71 0.85
CA ILE A 50 -3.21 6.74 0.95
C ILE A 50 -2.18 7.27 1.93
N GLN A 51 -1.80 6.44 2.89
CA GLN A 51 -0.64 6.65 3.75
C GLN A 51 0.42 5.61 3.37
N ALA A 52 1.67 6.04 3.24
CA ALA A 52 2.72 5.18 2.75
C ALA A 52 4.00 5.40 3.57
N TRP A 53 4.59 4.31 4.07
CA TRP A 53 5.89 4.29 4.75
C TRP A 53 6.70 3.04 4.35
N ILE A 54 7.97 3.00 4.73
CA ILE A 54 8.86 1.84 4.57
C ILE A 54 9.26 1.42 5.99
N ASP A 55 9.04 0.15 6.33
CA ASP A 55 9.48 -0.44 7.60
C ASP A 55 10.60 -1.46 7.38
N ASN A 56 11.09 -2.03 8.48
CA ASN A 56 12.11 -3.08 8.52
C ASN A 56 11.51 -4.47 8.86
N GLY A 57 10.20 -4.65 8.73
CA GLY A 57 9.47 -5.88 9.07
C GLY A 57 8.83 -5.91 10.45
N ASP A 58 9.08 -4.90 11.31
CA ASP A 58 8.39 -4.77 12.59
C ASP A 58 7.08 -3.96 12.43
N THR A 59 5.96 -4.66 12.36
CA THR A 59 4.63 -4.05 12.22
C THR A 59 4.06 -3.48 13.52
N SER A 60 4.75 -3.64 14.65
CA SER A 60 4.30 -3.11 15.95
C SER A 60 4.67 -1.64 16.16
N LEU A 61 5.64 -1.13 15.38
CA LEU A 61 6.09 0.24 15.48
C LEU A 61 5.26 1.17 14.59
N PRO A 62 4.79 2.31 15.13
CA PRO A 62 4.09 3.29 14.32
C PRO A 62 5.10 3.99 13.37
N PRO A 63 4.65 4.50 12.20
CA PRO A 63 5.53 5.06 11.18
C PRO A 63 6.49 6.15 11.68
N GLU A 64 6.08 6.93 12.68
CA GLU A 64 6.88 8.02 13.24
C GLU A 64 8.10 7.55 14.05
N LYS A 65 8.13 6.26 14.44
CA LYS A 65 9.23 5.66 15.20
C LYS A 65 10.15 4.78 14.35
N LEU A 66 9.87 4.62 13.06
CA LEU A 66 10.66 3.78 12.17
C LEU A 66 12.03 4.41 11.89
N GLN A 67 13.08 3.60 12.05
CA GLN A 67 14.46 3.97 11.72
C GLN A 67 14.91 3.15 10.51
N VAL A 68 14.65 3.68 9.32
CA VAL A 68 15.04 3.09 8.04
C VAL A 68 15.82 4.11 7.21
N PRO A 69 16.77 3.68 6.35
CA PRO A 69 17.61 4.60 5.57
C PRO A 69 16.91 5.16 4.32
N PHE A 70 15.58 5.25 4.33
CA PHE A 70 14.77 5.69 3.19
C PHE A 70 13.65 6.62 3.63
N ILE A 71 13.28 7.54 2.74
CA ILE A 71 12.08 8.36 2.86
C ILE A 71 11.18 8.16 1.63
N MET A 72 9.87 8.12 1.85
CA MET A 72 8.88 8.05 0.81
C MET A 72 8.06 9.33 0.74
N THR A 73 7.79 9.84 -0.47
CA THR A 73 7.12 11.13 -0.66
C THR A 73 6.13 11.08 -1.82
N PRO A 74 4.92 11.65 -1.66
CA PRO A 74 4.34 12.16 -0.42
C PRO A 74 3.95 11.02 0.55
N PRO A 75 4.06 11.22 1.88
CA PRO A 75 3.70 10.19 2.87
C PRO A 75 2.18 10.04 3.03
N VAL A 76 1.41 11.08 2.71
CA VAL A 76 -0.05 11.09 2.71
C VAL A 76 -0.55 11.77 1.44
N ILE A 77 -1.43 11.10 0.69
CA ILE A 77 -1.98 11.66 -0.55
C ILE A 77 -3.39 11.18 -0.83
N ARG A 78 -4.24 12.08 -1.33
CA ARG A 78 -5.55 11.74 -1.89
C ARG A 78 -5.39 11.38 -3.36
N VAL A 79 -5.83 10.20 -3.74
CA VAL A 79 -5.81 9.70 -5.12
C VAL A 79 -7.24 9.55 -5.63
N ALA A 80 -7.55 10.19 -6.75
CA ALA A 80 -8.89 10.18 -7.31
C ALA A 80 -9.29 8.77 -7.80
N ALA A 81 -10.59 8.56 -8.00
CA ALA A 81 -11.08 7.32 -8.62
C ALA A 81 -10.48 7.16 -10.03
N ASN A 82 -10.14 5.94 -10.43
CA ASN A 82 -9.55 5.61 -11.73
C ASN A 82 -8.32 6.46 -12.08
N SER A 83 -7.44 6.73 -11.10
CA SER A 83 -6.27 7.59 -11.30
C SER A 83 -4.99 7.02 -10.69
N GLY A 84 -3.85 7.32 -11.32
CA GLY A 84 -2.54 6.92 -10.86
C GLY A 84 -1.88 7.99 -9.98
N GLN A 85 -1.01 7.55 -9.06
CA GLN A 85 -0.16 8.43 -8.28
C GLN A 85 1.28 7.90 -8.25
N GLN A 86 2.24 8.82 -8.25
CA GLN A 86 3.66 8.49 -8.10
C GLN A 86 4.10 8.77 -6.66
N LEU A 87 4.78 7.79 -6.06
CA LEU A 87 5.55 7.96 -4.84
C LEU A 87 7.03 7.94 -5.20
N LYS A 88 7.82 8.79 -4.57
CA LYS A 88 9.28 8.78 -4.69
C LYS A 88 9.89 8.14 -3.46
N ILE A 89 10.83 7.23 -3.65
CA ILE A 89 11.67 6.67 -2.60
C ILE A 89 13.07 7.26 -2.75
N LYS A 90 13.58 7.88 -1.71
CA LYS A 90 14.93 8.45 -1.64
C LYS A 90 15.70 7.82 -0.49
N LYS A 91 16.96 7.46 -0.72
CA LYS A 91 17.86 7.03 0.35
C LYS A 91 18.26 8.23 1.20
N LEU A 92 18.17 8.11 2.51
CA LEU A 92 18.73 9.08 3.46
C LEU A 92 20.25 8.90 3.43
N ALA A 93 20.96 9.97 3.07
CA ALA A 93 22.43 9.96 2.96
C ALA A 93 23.07 9.88 4.34
#